data_AF-A0A7V8WD20-F1
#
_entry.id   AF-A0A7V8WD20-F1
#
_cell.length_a   1.000
_cell.length_b   1.000
_cell.length_c   1.000
_cell.angle_alpha   90.00
_cell.angle_beta   90.00
_cell.angle_gamma   90.00
#
_symmetry.space_group_name_H-M   'P 1'
#
loop_
_entity.id
_entity.type
_entity.pdbx_description
1 polymer ?
#
loop_
_entity_poly.entity_id
_entity_poly.type
_entity_poly.pdbx_seq_one_letter_code
_entity_poly.pdbx_strand_id
1 'polypeptide(L)'
;MFGRISQRTVGVTARVNYTVTPALSVQIYAQPFVSAGGYSDFRELVDGRARQFDARFAPYAYDGNPDFNYRSFRTTNVVRWEYQPGSTLFGVWQQGREDQIDTGRFDFGRDFRDAFDAPGRNVFLVKWAYWLNY
;
A
#
# COMPACT_ATOMS: atom_id res chain seq x y z
N MET A 1 -12.43 -27.33 1.48
CA MET A 1 -11.71 -26.91 2.70
C MET A 1 -12.12 -25.48 3.02
N PHE A 2 -12.48 -25.20 4.27
CA PHE A 2 -12.88 -23.89 4.78
C PHE A 2 -11.93 -23.50 5.93
N GLY A 3 -11.59 -22.21 6.08
CA GLY A 3 -10.76 -21.71 7.18
C GLY A 3 -11.25 -20.35 7.64
N ARG A 4 -11.04 -20.02 8.92
CA ARG A 4 -11.35 -18.72 9.50
C ARG A 4 -10.23 -17.75 9.19
N ILE A 5 -10.55 -16.65 8.51
CA ILE A 5 -9.61 -15.57 8.20
C ILE A 5 -9.66 -14.50 9.30
N SER A 6 -8.49 -14.04 9.75
CA SER A 6 -8.34 -12.85 10.59
C SER A 6 -7.40 -11.88 9.89
N GLN A 7 -7.94 -10.77 9.41
CA GLN A 7 -7.19 -9.74 8.70
C GLN A 7 -7.10 -8.47 9.54
N ARG A 8 -5.90 -7.89 9.64
CA ARG A 8 -5.66 -6.60 10.28
C ARG A 8 -4.96 -5.65 9.32
N THR A 9 -5.57 -4.49 9.11
CA THR A 9 -5.04 -3.44 8.22
C THR A 9 -4.73 -2.20 9.04
N VAL A 10 -3.53 -1.66 8.87
CA VAL A 10 -3.09 -0.39 9.47
C VAL A 10 -2.59 0.50 8.34
N GLY A 11 -3.02 1.77 8.35
CA GLY A 11 -2.59 2.77 7.39
C GLY A 11 -2.36 4.12 8.04
N VAL A 12 -1.45 4.89 7.46
CA VAL A 12 -1.20 6.28 7.84
C VAL A 12 -1.35 7.13 6.57
N THR A 13 -1.99 8.30 6.68
CA THR A 13 -2.01 9.29 5.60
C THR A 13 -1.29 10.54 6.08
N ALA A 14 -0.24 10.92 5.36
CA ALA A 14 0.53 12.12 5.61
C ALA A 14 0.41 13.08 4.43
N ARG A 15 0.20 14.37 4.74
CA ARG A 15 0.23 15.46 3.76
C ARG A 15 1.14 16.57 4.29
N VAL A 16 2.16 16.89 3.52
CA VAL A 16 3.13 17.94 3.84
C VAL A 16 3.05 19.00 2.75
N ASN A 17 2.86 20.26 3.14
CA ASN A 17 2.95 21.41 2.25
C ASN A 17 4.10 22.28 2.75
N TYR A 18 5.09 22.53 1.90
CA TYR A 18 6.26 23.30 2.24
C TYR A 18 6.52 24.37 1.19
N THR A 19 6.58 25.63 1.61
CA THR A 19 6.91 26.77 0.76
C THR A 19 8.37 27.11 0.98
N VAL A 20 9.23 26.73 0.05
CA VAL A 20 10.68 26.91 0.11
C VAL A 20 11.02 28.39 -0.08
N THR A 21 10.39 29.03 -1.08
CA THR A 21 10.49 30.46 -1.38
C THR A 21 9.10 30.97 -1.80
N PRO A 22 8.85 32.30 -1.88
CA PRO A 22 7.57 32.82 -2.37
C PRO A 22 7.19 32.30 -3.77
N ALA A 23 8.19 31.89 -4.56
CA ALA A 23 8.07 31.35 -5.90
C ALA A 23 8.11 29.81 -5.97
N LEU A 24 8.52 29.10 -4.91
CA LEU A 24 8.75 27.65 -4.93
C LEU A 24 8.01 26.96 -3.79
N SER A 25 7.11 26.05 -4.15
CA SER A 25 6.35 25.23 -3.21
C SER A 25 6.40 23.76 -3.56
N VAL A 26 6.36 22.92 -2.53
CA VAL A 26 6.39 21.47 -2.61
C VAL A 26 5.23 20.92 -1.80
N GLN A 27 4.47 20.00 -2.38
CA GLN A 27 3.43 19.25 -1.70
C GLN A 27 3.74 17.76 -1.81
N ILE A 28 3.69 17.06 -0.69
CA ILE A 28 3.95 15.62 -0.61
C ILE A 28 2.76 14.97 0.06
N TYR A 29 2.20 13.97 -0.60
CA TYR A 29 1.17 13.09 -0.06
C TYR A 29 1.75 11.69 0.02
N ALA A 30 1.70 11.08 1.20
CA ALA A 30 2.19 9.74 1.43
C ALA A 30 1.13 8.91 2.15
N GLN A 31 0.91 7.69 1.66
CA GLN A 31 -0.04 6.74 2.20
C GLN A 31 0.62 5.35 2.30
N PRO A 32 1.43 5.12 3.35
CA PRO A 32 1.83 3.77 3.74
C PRO A 32 0.63 2.99 4.28
N PHE A 33 0.46 1.77 3.80
CA PHE A 33 -0.50 0.81 4.35
C PHE A 33 0.09 -0.60 4.40
N VAL A 34 -0.23 -1.31 5.48
CA VAL A 34 0.14 -2.70 5.68
C VAL A 34 -1.09 -3.48 6.11
N SER A 35 -1.33 -4.60 5.46
CA SER A 35 -2.41 -5.55 5.76
C SER A 35 -1.82 -6.94 5.92
N ALA A 36 -2.06 -7.57 7.07
CA ALA A 36 -1.67 -8.95 7.31
C ALA A 36 -2.91 -9.77 7.62
N GLY A 37 -3.01 -10.97 7.04
CA GLY A 37 -4.11 -11.89 7.27
C GLY A 37 -3.60 -13.29 7.57
N GLY A 38 -4.07 -13.86 8.66
CA GLY A 38 -3.81 -15.26 9.02
C GLY A 38 -5.07 -16.12 8.89
N TYR A 39 -4.90 -17.38 8.52
CA TYR A 39 -5.98 -18.35 8.50
C TYR A 39 -5.81 -19.40 9.60
N SER A 40 -6.88 -19.65 10.35
CA SER A 40 -6.94 -20.67 11.40
C SER A 40 -8.19 -21.52 11.25
N ASP A 41 -8.34 -22.57 12.07
CA ASP A 41 -9.54 -23.42 12.11
C ASP A 41 -9.92 -24.03 10.75
N PHE A 42 -8.97 -24.69 10.07
CA PHE A 42 -9.27 -25.40 8.85
C PHE A 42 -10.23 -26.57 9.11
N ARG A 43 -11.33 -26.59 8.37
CA ARG A 43 -12.34 -27.64 8.40
C ARG A 43 -12.64 -28.13 7.00
N GLU A 44 -12.86 -29.43 6.87
CA GLU A 44 -13.33 -30.04 5.64
C GLU A 44 -14.78 -30.52 5.79
N LEU A 45 -15.53 -30.48 4.68
CA LEU A 45 -16.91 -30.95 4.65
C LEU A 45 -16.87 -32.47 4.48
N VAL A 46 -17.28 -33.20 5.51
CA VAL A 46 -17.28 -34.68 5.53
C VAL A 46 -18.66 -35.27 5.25
N ASP A 47 -19.74 -34.60 5.68
CA ASP A 47 -21.11 -35.04 5.40
C ASP A 47 -22.06 -33.84 5.21
N GLY A 48 -22.38 -33.51 3.96
CA GLY A 48 -23.27 -32.39 3.64
C GLY A 48 -24.73 -32.58 4.04
N ARG A 49 -25.17 -33.79 4.39
CA ARG A 49 -26.59 -34.12 4.67
C ARG A 49 -26.88 -34.39 6.15
N ALA A 50 -25.88 -34.36 7.03
CA ALA A 50 -26.09 -34.60 8.46
C ALA A 50 -27.11 -33.62 9.07
N ARG A 51 -28.03 -34.10 9.92
CA ARG A 51 -29.05 -33.25 10.57
C ARG A 51 -28.43 -32.26 11.57
N GLN A 52 -27.30 -32.63 12.18
CA GLN A 52 -26.56 -31.78 13.11
C GLN A 52 -25.45 -31.04 12.36
N PHE A 53 -25.37 -29.72 12.56
CA PHE A 53 -24.42 -28.84 11.86
C PHE A 53 -22.96 -29.20 12.14
N ASP A 54 -22.63 -29.54 13.40
CA ASP A 54 -21.26 -29.88 13.79
C ASP A 54 -20.78 -31.21 13.19
N ALA A 55 -21.70 -32.14 12.90
CA ALA A 55 -21.39 -33.43 12.27
C ALA A 55 -21.07 -33.31 10.77
N ARG A 56 -21.30 -32.13 10.17
CA ARG A 56 -21.00 -31.91 8.73
C ARG A 56 -19.53 -31.62 8.48
N PHE A 57 -18.78 -31.18 9.51
CA PHE A 57 -17.42 -30.66 9.37
C PHE A 57 -16.43 -31.38 10.29
N ALA A 58 -15.30 -31.82 9.74
CA ALA A 58 -14.18 -32.37 10.51
C ALA A 58 -12.99 -31.41 10.55
N PRO A 59 -12.20 -31.36 11.64
CA PRO A 59 -10.93 -30.64 11.66
C PRO A 59 -10.00 -31.19 10.58
N TYR A 60 -9.41 -30.29 9.78
CA TYR A 60 -8.45 -30.65 8.74
C TYR A 60 -7.07 -30.09 9.12
N ALA A 61 -6.07 -30.95 9.24
CA ALA A 61 -4.69 -30.54 9.49
C ALA A 61 -4.06 -30.11 8.15
N TYR A 62 -4.17 -28.83 7.81
CA TYR A 62 -3.48 -28.26 6.65
C TYR A 62 -2.00 -28.06 6.98
N ASP A 63 -1.12 -28.65 6.17
CA ASP A 63 0.34 -28.63 6.34
C ASP A 63 1.03 -27.43 5.63
N GLY A 64 0.24 -26.55 4.99
CA GLY A 64 0.74 -25.32 4.37
C GLY A 64 0.56 -24.08 5.25
N ASN A 65 1.26 -23.00 4.91
CA ASN A 65 1.00 -21.67 5.46
C ASN A 65 0.24 -20.81 4.42
N PRO A 66 -1.07 -20.55 4.58
CA PRO A 66 -1.83 -19.69 3.68
C PRO A 66 -1.93 -18.25 4.17
N ASP A 67 -1.16 -17.89 5.21
CA ASP A 67 -1.10 -16.52 5.74
C ASP A 67 -0.46 -15.58 4.71
N PHE A 68 -1.06 -14.41 4.53
CA PHE A 68 -0.56 -13.41 3.60
C PHE A 68 -0.14 -12.13 4.32
N ASN A 69 0.93 -11.51 3.84
CA ASN A 69 1.37 -10.18 4.25
C ASN A 69 1.42 -9.27 3.02
N TYR A 70 0.55 -8.28 2.99
CA TYR A 70 0.42 -7.32 1.89
C TYR A 70 0.86 -5.94 2.37
N ARG A 71 1.87 -5.37 1.71
CA ARG A 71 2.45 -4.07 2.06
C ARG A 71 2.44 -3.18 0.85
N SER A 72 2.11 -1.92 1.06
CA SER A 72 2.04 -1.00 -0.05
C SER A 72 2.21 0.42 0.39
N PHE A 73 2.93 1.14 -0.45
CA PHE A 73 3.36 2.49 -0.19
C PHE A 73 3.08 3.31 -1.43
N ARG A 74 2.23 4.33 -1.29
CA ARG A 74 1.89 5.24 -2.38
C ARG A 74 2.29 6.65 -1.98
N THR A 75 3.03 7.34 -2.85
CA THR A 75 3.31 8.77 -2.67
C THR A 75 3.06 9.56 -3.93
N THR A 76 2.49 10.74 -3.77
CA THR A 76 2.37 11.75 -4.82
C THR A 76 3.11 13.01 -4.38
N ASN A 77 4.12 13.39 -5.15
CA ASN A 77 4.96 14.56 -4.93
C ASN A 77 4.63 15.59 -6.01
N VAL A 78 4.38 16.83 -5.61
CA VAL A 78 4.08 17.94 -6.52
C VAL A 78 5.00 19.10 -6.18
N VAL A 79 5.77 19.55 -7.16
CA VAL A 79 6.59 20.75 -7.08
C VAL A 79 5.95 21.80 -7.98
N ARG A 80 5.77 23.01 -7.46
CA ARG A 80 5.35 24.19 -8.22
C ARG A 80 6.42 25.25 -8.07
N TRP A 81 6.94 25.73 -9.19
CA TRP A 81 7.92 26.81 -9.26
C TRP A 81 7.47 27.91 -10.21
N GLU A 82 7.43 29.14 -9.75
CA GLU A 82 7.21 30.35 -10.54
C GLU A 82 8.55 31.05 -10.77
N TYR A 83 9.19 30.79 -11.91
CA TYR A 83 10.55 31.27 -12.16
C TYR A 83 10.60 32.72 -12.66
N GLN A 84 9.49 33.19 -13.24
CA GLN A 84 9.27 34.58 -13.64
C GLN A 84 7.80 34.92 -13.41
N PRO A 85 7.43 36.21 -13.20
CA PRO A 85 6.04 36.61 -13.04
C PRO A 85 5.17 36.09 -14.21
N GLY A 86 4.16 35.29 -13.88
CA GLY A 86 3.25 34.70 -14.88
C GLY A 86 3.79 33.44 -15.58
N SER A 87 5.01 32.99 -15.28
CA SER A 87 5.61 31.77 -15.85
C SER A 87 5.84 30.71 -14.78
N THR A 88 5.19 29.56 -14.94
CA THR A 88 5.16 28.50 -13.91
C THR A 88 5.59 27.14 -14.46
N LEU A 89 6.26 26.36 -13.62
CA LEU A 89 6.63 24.98 -13.85
C LEU A 89 6.02 24.12 -12.75
N PHE A 90 5.39 23.02 -13.15
CA PHE A 90 4.87 21.99 -12.27
C PHE A 90 5.57 20.67 -12.58
N GLY A 91 6.16 20.06 -11.55
CA GLY A 91 6.66 18.69 -11.60
C GLY A 91 5.80 17.81 -10.70
N VAL A 92 5.25 16.73 -11.23
CA VAL A 92 4.48 15.75 -10.47
C VAL A 92 5.18 14.40 -10.59
N TRP A 93 5.48 13.78 -9.46
CA TRP A 93 6.08 12.46 -9.38
C TRP A 93 5.26 11.57 -8.46
N GLN A 94 4.70 10.51 -9.04
CA GLN A 94 3.97 9.49 -8.31
C GLN A 94 4.80 8.21 -8.27
N GLN A 95 4.93 7.63 -7.08
CA GLN A 95 5.51 6.31 -6.88
C GLN A 95 4.53 5.43 -6.11
N GLY A 96 4.39 4.19 -6.56
CA GLY A 96 3.62 3.16 -5.90
C GLY A 96 4.47 1.90 -5.78
N ARG A 97 4.60 1.39 -4.56
CA ARG A 97 5.17 0.08 -4.26
C ARG A 97 4.10 -0.78 -3.64
N GLU A 98 4.06 -2.04 -4.08
CA GLU A 98 3.11 -3.03 -3.64
C GLU A 98 3.87 -4.35 -3.62
N ASP A 99 3.95 -4.97 -2.44
CA ASP A 99 4.67 -6.23 -2.24
C ASP A 99 3.76 -7.18 -1.45
N GLN A 100 3.65 -8.41 -1.96
CA GLN A 100 2.87 -9.49 -1.36
C GLN A 100 3.88 -10.57 -0.97
N ILE A 101 4.26 -10.60 0.31
CA ILE A 101 5.25 -11.54 0.84
C ILE A 101 4.49 -12.66 1.57
N ASP A 102 4.74 -13.91 1.17
CA ASP A 102 4.14 -15.15 1.72
C ASP A 102 4.67 -15.57 3.10
N THR A 103 5.29 -14.66 3.85
CA THR A 103 5.94 -14.99 5.13
C THR A 103 5.13 -14.44 6.30
N GLY A 104 4.38 -15.33 6.96
CA GLY A 104 3.43 -15.06 8.06
C GLY A 104 4.01 -14.54 9.39
N ARG A 105 5.10 -13.76 9.40
CA ARG A 105 5.60 -13.10 10.62
C ARG A 105 5.84 -11.61 10.34
N PHE A 106 4.96 -10.76 10.87
CA PHE A 106 5.06 -9.30 10.77
C PHE A 106 6.15 -8.79 11.73
N ASP A 107 7.21 -8.19 11.18
CA ASP A 107 8.29 -7.53 11.91
C ASP A 107 8.45 -6.09 11.39
N PHE A 108 7.73 -5.17 12.04
CA PHE A 108 7.59 -3.77 11.66
C PHE A 108 8.93 -3.05 11.36
N GLY A 109 10.02 -3.40 12.04
CA GLY A 109 11.30 -2.70 11.90
C GLY A 109 12.10 -3.10 10.65
N ARG A 110 12.07 -4.39 10.30
CA ARG A 110 12.76 -4.92 9.11
C ARG A 110 11.93 -4.72 7.84
N ASP A 111 10.62 -4.93 7.99
CA ASP A 111 9.64 -4.88 6.91
C ASP A 111 9.50 -3.50 6.27
N PHE A 112 9.75 -2.44 7.03
CA PHE A 112 9.76 -1.06 6.52
C PHE A 112 10.96 -0.79 5.60
N ARG A 113 12.16 -1.31 5.91
CA ARG A 113 13.36 -1.09 5.08
C ARG A 113 13.31 -1.84 3.77
N ASP A 114 12.80 -3.06 3.76
CA ASP A 114 12.72 -3.87 2.54
C ASP A 114 11.65 -3.32 1.57
N ALA A 115 10.53 -2.79 2.09
CA ALA A 115 9.56 -2.02 1.29
C ALA A 115 10.13 -0.71 0.70
N PHE A 116 11.23 -0.19 1.27
CA PHE A 116 11.97 0.94 0.71
C PHE A 116 12.92 0.57 -0.45
N ASP A 117 13.21 -0.71 -0.67
CA ASP A 117 14.10 -1.19 -1.74
C ASP A 117 13.36 -1.98 -2.85
N ALA A 118 12.10 -2.36 -2.62
CA ALA A 118 11.28 -3.07 -3.62
C ALA A 118 11.08 -2.25 -4.93
N PRO A 119 11.14 -2.90 -6.12
CA PRO A 119 10.94 -2.23 -7.40
C PRO A 119 9.52 -1.68 -7.49
N GLY A 120 9.40 -0.35 -7.47
CA GLY A 120 8.13 0.38 -7.50
C GLY A 120 7.80 0.90 -8.89
N ARG A 121 6.49 1.05 -9.16
CA ARG A 121 6.02 1.76 -10.35
C ARG A 121 6.17 3.27 -10.14
N ASN A 122 6.92 3.91 -11.01
CA ASN A 122 7.17 5.35 -11.01
C ASN A 122 6.49 6.02 -12.21
N VAL A 123 5.78 7.14 -11.98
CA VAL A 123 5.13 7.95 -13.01
C VAL A 123 5.53 9.40 -12.83
N PHE A 124 5.98 10.05 -13.91
CA PHE A 124 6.43 11.44 -13.92
C PHE A 124 5.58 12.26 -14.89
N LEU A 125 5.17 13.45 -14.48
CA LEU A 125 4.46 14.43 -15.29
C LEU A 125 5.07 15.82 -15.09
N VAL A 126 5.30 16.53 -16.18
CA VAL A 126 5.80 17.90 -16.17
C VAL A 126 4.84 18.78 -16.94
N LYS A 127 4.47 19.91 -16.36
CA LYS A 127 3.69 20.96 -17.03
C LYS A 127 4.44 22.28 -16.93
N TRP A 128 4.62 22.94 -18.06
CA TRP A 128 5.31 24.21 -18.15
C TRP A 128 4.40 25.25 -18.81
N ALA A 129 4.41 26.46 -18.26
CA ALA A 129 3.71 27.62 -18.79
C ALA A 129 4.69 28.80 -18.80
N TYR A 130 4.77 29.48 -19.94
CA TYR A 130 5.61 30.64 -20.14
C TYR A 130 4.77 31.80 -20.65
N TRP A 131 4.92 32.96 -20.01
CA TRP A 131 4.30 34.20 -20.46
C TRP A 131 5.22 34.93 -21.43
N LEU A 132 4.76 35.09 -22.67
CA LEU A 132 5.46 35.85 -23.70
C LEU A 132 4.97 37.30 -23.64
N ASN A 133 5.83 38.23 -23.20
CA ASN A 133 5.60 39.65 -23.47
C ASN A 133 6.09 39.95 -24.90
N TYR A 134 5.18 40.46 -25.75
CA TYR A 134 5.48 41.01 -27.07
C TYR A 134 5.11 42.50 -27.08
#